data_AF-A0A127Q1W3-F1
#
_entry.id   AF-A0A127Q1W3-F1
#
_cell.length_a   1.000
_cell.length_b   1.000
_cell.length_c   1.000
_cell.angle_alpha   90.00
_cell.angle_beta   90.00
_cell.angle_gamma   90.00
#
_symmetry.space_group_name_H-M   'P 1'
#
loop_
_entity.id
_entity.type
_entity.pdbx_description
1 polymer ?
#
loop_
_entity_poly.entity_id
_entity_poly.type
_entity_poly.pdbx_seq_one_letter_code
_entity_poly.pdbx_strand_id
1 'polypeptide(L)'
;MWFIFPQIEGLGHSPMAHKFAISSLAEARAYLVHPLLGPRLLECSRLAAAVEDRSAEDIFGYPDYMKFQSCMTLFAKAAPQHQVFDDCLQKYFGGLADAATLDKV
;
A
#
# COMPACT_ATOMS: atom_id res chain seq x y z
N MET A 1 3.34 5.46 -8.22
CA MET A 1 3.10 4.20 -7.47
C MET A 1 4.30 3.72 -6.65
N TRP A 2 5.36 3.19 -7.28
CA TRP A 2 6.37 2.32 -6.64
C TRP A 2 7.03 2.79 -5.34
N PHE A 3 7.31 4.09 -5.18
CA PHE A 3 8.02 4.62 -4.01
C PHE A 3 7.14 5.48 -3.08
N ILE A 4 5.89 5.75 -3.48
CA ILE A 4 4.90 6.45 -2.62
C ILE A 4 4.03 5.44 -1.89
N PHE A 5 3.55 4.42 -2.62
CA PHE A 5 2.86 3.27 -2.05
C PHE A 5 3.62 2.02 -2.50
N PRO A 6 4.71 1.66 -1.79
CA PRO A 6 5.51 0.51 -2.16
C PRO A 6 4.78 -0.79 -1.84
N GLN A 7 5.09 -1.83 -2.61
CA GLN A 7 4.53 -3.17 -2.47
C GLN A 7 5.64 -4.17 -2.15
N ILE A 8 5.28 -5.36 -1.66
CA ILE A 8 6.26 -6.41 -1.35
C ILE A 8 6.93 -6.95 -2.63
N GLU A 9 8.17 -7.38 -2.50
CA GLU A 9 8.98 -7.93 -3.58
C GLU A 9 8.30 -9.11 -4.28
N GLY A 10 8.49 -9.20 -5.60
CA GLY A 10 7.98 -10.29 -6.43
C GLY A 10 6.54 -10.14 -6.89
N LEU A 11 5.89 -8.99 -6.66
CA LEU A 11 4.57 -8.67 -7.24
C LEU A 11 4.65 -7.92 -8.57
N GLY A 12 5.76 -7.23 -8.85
CA GLY A 12 5.96 -6.51 -10.09
C GLY A 12 7.22 -6.97 -10.81
N HIS A 13 7.19 -6.91 -12.14
CA HIS A 13 8.26 -7.40 -13.02
C HIS A 13 9.09 -6.29 -13.68
N SER A 14 8.74 -5.02 -13.46
CA SER A 14 9.49 -3.90 -14.04
C SER A 14 10.75 -3.59 -13.21
N PRO A 15 11.83 -3.05 -13.81
CA PRO A 15 13.01 -2.65 -13.07
C PRO A 15 12.70 -1.71 -11.89
N MET A 16 11.72 -0.82 -12.06
CA MET A 16 11.26 0.08 -10.99
C MET A 16 10.50 -0.65 -9.89
N ALA A 17 9.73 -1.70 -10.22
CA ALA A 17 9.07 -2.52 -9.22
C ALA A 17 10.07 -3.29 -8.36
N HIS A 18 11.16 -3.79 -8.95
CA HIS A 18 12.23 -4.42 -8.19
C HIS A 18 13.01 -3.40 -7.34
N LYS A 19 13.36 -2.25 -7.92
CA LYS A 19 14.18 -1.22 -7.24
C LYS A 19 13.54 -0.66 -5.97
N PHE A 20 12.22 -0.54 -5.94
CA PHE A 20 11.48 0.08 -4.82
C PHE A 20 10.60 -0.92 -4.05
N ALA A 21 10.77 -2.22 -4.29
CA ALA A 21 10.05 -3.23 -3.54
C ALA A 21 10.47 -3.23 -2.07
N ILE A 22 9.51 -3.51 -1.19
CA ILE A 22 9.78 -3.88 0.20
C ILE A 22 10.13 -5.36 0.23
N SER A 23 11.29 -5.73 0.77
CA SER A 23 11.80 -7.11 0.79
C SER A 23 11.12 -7.99 1.84
N SER A 24 10.53 -7.42 2.89
CA SER A 24 9.97 -8.17 4.00
C SER A 24 9.00 -7.37 4.87
N LEU A 25 8.21 -8.07 5.70
CA LEU A 25 7.38 -7.43 6.71
C LEU A 25 8.21 -6.62 7.73
N ALA A 26 9.44 -7.04 8.01
CA ALA A 26 10.36 -6.30 8.87
C ALA A 26 10.77 -4.97 8.23
N GLU A 27 11.07 -4.95 6.94
CA GLU A 27 11.35 -3.72 6.20
C GLU A 27 10.11 -2.82 6.12
N ALA A 28 8.90 -3.38 5.94
CA ALA A 28 7.66 -2.58 5.98
C ALA A 28 7.50 -1.87 7.33
N ARG A 29 7.79 -2.56 8.44
CA ARG A 29 7.81 -1.94 9.79
C ARG A 29 8.88 -0.85 9.89
N ALA A 30 10.09 -1.12 9.37
CA ALA A 30 11.19 -0.15 9.32
C ALA A 30 10.82 1.11 8.51
N TYR A 31 10.14 0.93 7.37
CA TYR A 31 9.64 2.01 6.51
C TYR A 31 8.69 2.93 7.29
N LEU A 32 7.79 2.36 8.10
CA LEU A 32 6.84 3.15 8.90
C LEU A 32 7.48 3.89 10.07
N VAL A 33 8.51 3.33 10.71
CA VAL A 33 9.21 4.05 11.79
C VAL A 33 10.20 5.09 11.28
N HIS A 34 10.52 5.07 9.98
CA HIS A 34 11.41 6.05 9.38
C HIS A 34 10.79 7.46 9.47
N PRO A 35 11.51 8.47 10.03
CA PRO A 35 10.95 9.76 10.42
C PRO A 35 10.38 10.58 9.27
N LEU A 36 10.78 10.28 8.02
CA LEU A 36 10.23 10.93 6.83
C LEU A 36 9.24 10.05 6.04
N LEU A 37 9.47 8.74 6.00
CA LEU A 37 8.75 7.88 5.04
C LEU A 37 7.41 7.42 5.63
N GLY A 38 7.41 7.03 6.91
CA GLY A 38 6.18 6.69 7.63
C GLY A 38 5.13 7.80 7.62
N PRO A 39 5.47 9.03 8.05
CA PRO A 39 4.52 10.14 8.01
C PRO A 39 3.98 10.43 6.62
N ARG A 40 4.83 10.35 5.57
CA ARG A 40 4.40 10.56 4.18
C ARG A 40 3.45 9.47 3.69
N LEU A 41 3.74 8.20 3.96
CA LEU A 41 2.85 7.11 3.57
C LEU A 41 1.49 7.22 4.27
N LEU A 42 1.49 7.55 5.57
CA LEU A 42 0.27 7.79 6.33
C LEU A 42 -0.52 8.99 5.76
N GLU A 43 0.15 10.09 5.47
CA GLU A 43 -0.47 11.28 4.86
C GLU A 43 -1.08 10.97 3.49
N CYS A 44 -0.32 10.36 2.59
CA CYS A 44 -0.82 9.95 1.27
C CYS A 44 -2.00 8.98 1.37
N SER A 45 -1.97 8.04 2.33
CA SER A 45 -3.08 7.12 2.57
C SER A 45 -4.32 7.85 3.08
N ARG A 46 -4.18 8.82 3.98
CA ARG A 46 -5.30 9.66 4.44
C ARG A 46 -5.88 10.51 3.31
N LEU A 47 -5.04 11.09 2.46
CA LEU A 47 -5.49 11.84 1.29
C LEU A 47 -6.27 10.95 0.32
N ALA A 48 -5.78 9.73 0.06
CA ALA A 48 -6.52 8.75 -0.71
C ALA A 48 -7.85 8.40 -0.05
N ALA A 49 -7.87 8.12 1.26
CA ALA A 49 -9.09 7.82 2.01
C ALA A 49 -10.12 8.98 2.00
N ALA A 50 -9.68 10.23 1.86
CA ALA A 50 -10.53 11.41 1.86
C ALA A 50 -11.23 11.70 0.52
N VAL A 51 -10.85 11.05 -0.59
CA VAL A 51 -11.48 11.29 -1.90
C VAL A 51 -12.92 10.73 -1.91
N GLU A 52 -13.91 11.58 -2.15
CA GLU A 52 -15.33 11.17 -2.23
C GLU A 52 -15.74 10.83 -3.67
N ASP A 53 -16.78 10.01 -3.82
CA ASP A 53 -17.46 9.68 -5.09
C ASP A 53 -16.57 9.17 -6.25
N ARG A 54 -15.43 8.53 -5.93
CA ARG A 54 -14.52 7.96 -6.93
C ARG A 54 -14.04 6.58 -6.49
N SER A 55 -13.94 5.66 -7.44
CA SER A 55 -13.30 4.35 -7.20
C SER A 55 -11.78 4.48 -7.12
N ALA A 56 -11.08 3.45 -6.63
CA ALA A 56 -9.61 3.43 -6.70
C ALA A 56 -9.10 3.43 -8.14
N GLU A 57 -9.84 2.84 -9.08
CA GLU A 57 -9.49 2.87 -10.50
C GLU A 57 -9.63 4.29 -11.08
N ASP A 58 -10.62 5.07 -10.66
CA ASP A 58 -10.74 6.48 -11.07
C ASP A 58 -9.57 7.33 -10.56
N ILE A 59 -9.07 7.04 -9.36
CA ILE A 59 -8.01 7.81 -8.69
C ILE A 59 -6.63 7.44 -9.25
N PHE A 60 -6.36 6.14 -9.37
CA PHE A 60 -5.02 5.62 -9.67
C PHE A 60 -4.87 5.08 -11.09
N GLY A 61 -5.96 4.67 -11.73
CA GLY A 61 -5.94 4.00 -13.04
C GLY A 61 -5.38 2.57 -12.98
N TYR A 62 -5.54 1.84 -14.08
CA TYR A 62 -4.90 0.54 -14.26
C TYR A 62 -3.43 0.70 -14.69
N PRO A 63 -2.47 -0.09 -14.13
CA PRO A 63 -2.62 -1.12 -13.10
C PRO A 63 -2.35 -0.61 -11.67
N ASP A 64 -2.32 0.71 -11.45
CA ASP A 64 -1.85 1.32 -10.22
C ASP A 64 -2.83 1.15 -9.04
N TYR A 65 -4.13 1.00 -9.28
CA TYR A 65 -5.09 0.67 -8.21
C TYR A 65 -4.78 -0.69 -7.55
N MET A 66 -4.27 -1.67 -8.32
CA MET A 66 -3.88 -2.97 -7.78
C MET A 66 -2.66 -2.83 -6.87
N LYS A 67 -1.68 -2.02 -7.29
CA LYS A 67 -0.49 -1.71 -6.48
C LYS A 67 -0.84 -1.00 -5.19
N PHE A 68 -1.85 -0.11 -5.25
CA PHE A 68 -2.38 0.53 -4.07
C PHE A 68 -2.99 -0.51 -3.10
N GLN A 69 -3.79 -1.46 -3.59
CA GLN A 69 -4.30 -2.57 -2.76
C GLN A 69 -3.18 -3.40 -2.12
N SER A 70 -2.15 -3.77 -2.88
CA SER A 70 -0.98 -4.50 -2.37
C SER A 70 -0.25 -3.72 -1.29
N CYS A 71 -0.06 -2.41 -1.47
CA CYS A 71 0.55 -1.53 -0.48
C CYS A 71 -0.29 -1.47 0.81
N MET A 72 -1.59 -1.17 0.71
CA MET A 72 -2.46 -1.08 1.88
C MET A 72 -2.50 -2.41 2.65
N THR A 73 -2.53 -3.53 1.92
CA THR A 73 -2.47 -4.88 2.51
C THR A 73 -1.16 -5.11 3.30
N LEU A 74 -0.02 -4.78 2.70
CA LEU A 74 1.29 -4.95 3.34
C LEU A 74 1.37 -4.12 4.63
N PHE A 75 0.99 -2.84 4.57
CA PHE A 75 1.15 -1.94 5.71
C PHE A 75 0.08 -2.13 6.79
N ALA A 76 -1.12 -2.61 6.44
CA ALA A 76 -2.09 -3.10 7.42
C ALA A 76 -1.51 -4.26 8.26
N LYS A 77 -0.78 -5.20 7.62
CA LYS A 77 -0.07 -6.27 8.34
C LYS A 77 1.14 -5.77 9.14
N ALA A 78 1.87 -4.79 8.59
CA ALA A 78 3.06 -4.24 9.23
C ALA A 78 2.74 -3.36 10.46
N ALA A 79 1.59 -2.69 10.48
CA ALA A 79 1.21 -1.81 11.57
C ALA A 79 -0.31 -1.77 11.76
N PRO A 80 -0.89 -2.81 12.40
CA PRO A 80 -2.34 -2.87 12.64
C PRO A 80 -2.88 -1.73 13.51
N GLN A 81 -2.01 -1.01 14.23
CA GLN A 81 -2.39 0.20 14.97
C GLN A 81 -2.70 1.41 14.07
N HIS A 82 -2.35 1.38 12.78
CA HIS A 82 -2.62 2.44 11.82
C HIS A 82 -3.81 2.08 10.94
N GLN A 83 -5.02 2.36 11.44
CA GLN A 83 -6.29 1.98 10.82
C GLN A 83 -6.47 2.50 9.37
N VAL A 84 -5.78 3.57 8.99
CA VAL A 84 -5.90 4.18 7.65
C VAL A 84 -5.67 3.19 6.50
N PHE A 85 -4.83 2.17 6.69
CA PHE A 85 -4.59 1.17 5.65
C PHE A 85 -5.80 0.27 5.45
N ASP A 86 -6.40 -0.19 6.55
CA ASP A 86 -7.64 -0.96 6.53
C ASP A 86 -8.83 -0.11 6.07
N ASP A 87 -8.87 1.18 6.41
CA ASP A 87 -9.91 2.11 5.95
C ASP A 87 -9.87 2.25 4.42
N CYS A 88 -8.67 2.36 3.84
CA CYS A 88 -8.49 2.34 2.38
C CYS A 88 -8.94 1.02 1.76
N LEU A 89 -8.61 -0.12 2.38
CA LEU A 89 -9.06 -1.45 1.92
C LEU A 89 -10.58 -1.56 1.97
N GLN A 90 -11.19 -1.12 3.07
CA GLN A 90 -12.64 -1.12 3.26
C GLN A 90 -13.33 -0.25 2.21
N LYS A 91 -12.83 0.96 2.01
CA LYS A 91 -13.42 1.94 1.08
C LYS A 91 -13.33 1.50 -0.37
N TYR A 92 -12.15 1.05 -0.81
CA TYR A 92 -11.87 0.87 -2.23
C TYR A 92 -11.96 -0.57 -2.70
N PHE A 93 -11.85 -1.54 -1.80
CA PHE A 93 -11.77 -2.96 -2.13
C PHE A 93 -12.74 -3.81 -1.29
N GLY A 94 -13.72 -3.18 -0.62
CA GLY A 94 -14.71 -3.90 0.20
C GLY A 94 -14.09 -4.66 1.38
N GLY A 95 -12.93 -4.22 1.85
CA GLY A 95 -12.17 -4.87 2.93
C GLY A 95 -11.31 -6.04 2.46
N LEU A 96 -11.29 -6.32 1.15
CA LEU A 96 -10.49 -7.39 0.59
C LEU A 96 -9.02 -6.97 0.48
N ALA A 97 -8.17 -7.72 1.17
CA ALA A 97 -6.73 -7.66 1.02
C ALA A 97 -6.28 -8.26 -0.34
N ASP A 98 -5.11 -7.83 -0.80
CA ASP A 98 -4.44 -8.44 -1.94
C ASP A 98 -3.83 -9.80 -1.53
N ALA A 99 -4.39 -10.89 -2.05
CA ALA A 99 -3.97 -12.25 -1.72
C ALA A 99 -2.49 -12.51 -2.04
N ALA A 100 -1.97 -11.97 -3.15
CA ALA A 100 -0.58 -12.18 -3.54
C ALA A 100 0.40 -11.49 -2.58
N THR A 101 -0.02 -10.38 -1.95
CA THR A 101 0.74 -9.76 -0.85
C THR A 101 0.70 -10.65 0.39
N LEU A 102 -0.47 -11.20 0.76
CA LEU A 102 -0.63 -12.06 1.92
C LEU A 102 0.22 -13.34 1.85
N ASP A 103 0.36 -13.94 0.67
CA ASP A 103 1.17 -15.15 0.45
C ASP A 103 2.68 -14.92 0.68
N LYS A 104 3.12 -13.65 0.83
CA LYS A 104 4.52 -13.25 0.96
C LYS A 104 4.89 -12.70 2.35
N VAL A 105 3.92 -12.51 3.25
CA VAL A 105 4.13 -11.86 4.57
C VAL A 105 3.96 -12.80 5.75
#